data_AF-A0A850BKR4-F1
#
_entry.id   AF-A0A850BKR4-F1
#
_cell.length_a   1.000
_cell.length_b   1.000
_cell.length_c   1.000
_cell.angle_alpha   90.00
_cell.angle_beta   90.00
_cell.angle_gamma   90.00
#
_symmetry.space_group_name_H-M   'P 1'
#
loop_
_entity.id
_entity.type
_entity.pdbx_description
1 polymer ?
#
loop_
_entity_poly.entity_id
_entity_poly.type
_entity_poly.pdbx_seq_one_letter_code
_entity_poly.pdbx_strand_id
1 'polypeptide(L)'
;MPPTKPDPSPLAEALAKLEEAMRPHRGRSLDPERRRAAARLAELLRCEDDELAAYAKRHQPGRAVDEAALRAAREMILVLGRVLGPDGSTADVNDVLDDARRALLDRLADAAKTMPPPPNREVLSPTDVPPQWLNPAAWPVEPDATFTIIAAAERPFQPALPFGRTLAPPPLLSPDPPVNDADPDTSITLSTEIDRPPSPALPFAPAAPPPLTLHQYAGLVVACELYPSYAESTHALYGVPTPEARAALDAFWSSRFAADPALAERWWELRAAARKYFLQSG
;
A
#
# COMPACT_ATOMS: atom_id res chain seq x y z
N MET A 1 -39.89 42.82 1.09
CA MET A 1 -39.94 41.36 1.08
C MET A 1 -38.66 40.85 0.43
N PRO A 2 -37.80 40.12 1.15
CA PRO A 2 -36.61 39.53 0.55
C PRO A 2 -37.02 38.42 -0.43
N PRO A 3 -36.39 38.31 -1.61
CA PRO A 3 -36.65 37.21 -2.54
C PRO A 3 -36.22 35.89 -1.91
N THR A 4 -37.16 34.96 -1.78
CA THR A 4 -36.89 33.58 -1.38
C THR A 4 -36.02 32.92 -2.44
N LYS A 5 -34.86 32.40 -2.03
CA LYS A 5 -33.99 31.63 -2.94
C LYS A 5 -34.76 30.37 -3.36
N PRO A 6 -34.80 30.03 -4.66
CA PRO A 6 -35.40 28.79 -5.12
C PRO A 6 -34.63 27.60 -4.54
N ASP A 7 -35.35 26.60 -4.06
CA ASP A 7 -34.76 25.37 -3.56
C ASP A 7 -34.00 24.66 -4.71
N PRO A 8 -32.80 24.11 -4.44
CA PRO A 8 -32.04 23.39 -5.46
C PRO A 8 -32.84 22.18 -5.95
N SER A 9 -32.86 21.99 -7.27
CA SER A 9 -33.47 20.81 -7.88
C SER A 9 -32.88 19.54 -7.27
N PRO A 10 -33.70 18.53 -6.90
CA PRO A 10 -33.22 17.28 -6.30
C PRO A 10 -32.19 16.55 -7.16
N LEU A 11 -32.22 16.75 -8.48
CA LEU A 11 -31.21 16.23 -9.41
C LEU A 11 -29.85 16.93 -9.24
N ALA A 12 -29.84 18.24 -9.03
CA ALA A 12 -28.61 19.00 -8.82
C ALA A 12 -27.94 18.62 -7.49
N GLU A 13 -28.75 18.33 -6.47
CA GLU A 13 -28.25 17.83 -5.19
C GLU A 13 -27.67 16.42 -5.30
N ALA A 14 -28.33 15.53 -6.05
CA ALA A 14 -27.82 14.18 -6.31
C ALA A 14 -26.48 14.20 -7.07
N LEU A 15 -26.34 15.07 -8.08
CA LEU A 15 -25.10 15.23 -8.84
C LEU A 15 -23.95 15.77 -7.97
N ALA A 16 -24.21 16.78 -7.13
CA ALA A 16 -23.21 17.34 -6.23
C ALA A 16 -22.71 16.31 -5.21
N LYS A 17 -23.60 15.44 -4.70
CA LYS A 17 -23.24 14.36 -3.77
C LYS A 17 -22.48 13.23 -4.45
N LEU A 18 -22.84 12.87 -5.67
CA LEU A 18 -22.05 11.92 -6.47
C LEU A 18 -20.65 12.45 -6.75
N GLU A 19 -20.52 13.75 -7.06
CA GLU A 19 -19.22 14.40 -7.25
C GLU A 19 -18.39 14.43 -5.94
N GLU A 20 -19.03 14.59 -4.77
CA GLU A 20 -18.40 14.47 -3.46
C GLU A 20 -18.00 13.02 -3.13
N ALA A 21 -18.83 12.03 -3.45
CA ALA A 21 -18.54 10.61 -3.21
C ALA A 21 -17.44 10.08 -4.14
N MET A 22 -17.38 10.57 -5.39
CA MET A 22 -16.27 10.32 -6.31
C MET A 22 -15.04 11.19 -6.01
N ARG A 23 -15.15 12.17 -5.10
CA ARG A 23 -14.03 12.99 -4.67
C ARG A 23 -13.04 12.08 -3.97
N PRO A 24 -11.74 12.09 -4.36
CA PRO A 24 -10.76 11.22 -3.76
C PRO A 24 -10.75 11.44 -2.25
N HIS A 25 -11.01 10.39 -1.47
CA HIS A 25 -10.91 10.45 -0.01
C HIS A 25 -9.56 11.08 0.35
N ARG A 26 -9.55 11.97 1.35
CA ARG A 26 -8.34 12.64 1.85
C ARG A 26 -7.39 11.58 2.41
N GLY A 27 -6.58 11.05 1.50
CA GLY A 27 -5.84 9.82 1.61
C GLY A 27 -5.48 9.45 0.18
N ARG A 28 -4.65 10.29 -0.45
CA ARG A 28 -4.22 10.13 -1.84
C ARG A 28 -3.78 8.69 -2.04
N SER A 29 -4.51 7.92 -2.84
CA SER A 29 -3.92 6.77 -3.51
C SER A 29 -2.74 7.33 -4.31
N LEU A 30 -1.52 7.16 -3.79
CA LEU A 30 -0.28 7.62 -4.45
C LEU A 30 -0.07 6.92 -5.79
N ASP A 31 -0.76 5.80 -5.99
CA ASP A 31 -0.76 5.04 -7.22
C ASP A 31 -1.31 5.88 -8.41
N PRO A 32 -0.46 6.24 -9.39
CA PRO A 32 -0.89 6.94 -10.59
C PRO A 32 -1.84 6.11 -11.47
N GLU A 33 -1.76 4.78 -11.42
CA GLU A 33 -2.61 3.91 -12.25
C GLU A 33 -4.06 3.93 -11.77
N ARG A 34 -4.27 3.81 -10.46
CA ARG A 34 -5.60 3.99 -9.84
C ARG A 34 -6.23 5.33 -10.20
N ARG A 35 -5.47 6.43 -10.23
CA ARG A 35 -6.00 7.74 -10.65
C ARG A 35 -6.41 7.77 -12.11
N ARG A 36 -5.61 7.18 -13.01
CA ARG A 36 -5.97 7.04 -14.43
C ARG A 36 -7.19 6.15 -14.64
N ALA A 37 -7.32 5.08 -13.85
CA ALA A 37 -8.50 4.21 -13.89
C ALA A 37 -9.77 4.96 -13.43
N ALA A 38 -9.70 5.68 -12.32
CA ALA A 38 -10.83 6.48 -11.82
C ALA A 38 -11.26 7.56 -12.83
N ALA A 39 -10.30 8.26 -13.46
CA ALA A 39 -10.60 9.24 -14.50
C ALA A 39 -11.31 8.62 -15.71
N ARG A 40 -10.86 7.44 -16.15
CA ARG A 40 -11.49 6.69 -17.25
C ARG A 40 -12.92 6.26 -16.91
N LEU A 41 -13.17 5.80 -15.69
CA LEU A 41 -14.52 5.43 -15.24
C LEU A 41 -15.44 6.65 -15.16
N ALA A 42 -14.93 7.78 -14.65
CA ALA A 42 -15.70 9.02 -14.61
C ALA A 42 -16.06 9.54 -16.02
N GLU A 43 -15.17 9.38 -17.00
CA GLU A 43 -15.47 9.71 -18.40
C GLU A 43 -16.48 8.72 -19.00
N LEU A 44 -16.37 7.41 -18.72
CA LEU A 44 -17.35 6.41 -19.17
C LEU A 44 -18.77 6.71 -18.66
N LEU A 45 -18.88 7.16 -17.40
CA LEU A 45 -20.16 7.53 -16.80
C LEU A 45 -20.79 8.78 -17.41
N ARG A 46 -20.01 9.63 -18.08
CA ARG A 46 -20.48 10.84 -18.77
C ARG A 46 -20.77 10.61 -20.25
N CYS A 47 -20.27 9.52 -20.82
CA CYS A 47 -20.48 9.21 -22.24
C CYS A 47 -21.91 8.72 -22.48
N GLU A 48 -22.54 9.31 -23.48
CA GLU A 48 -23.81 8.83 -24.04
C GLU A 48 -23.58 7.56 -24.89
N ASP A 49 -24.67 6.87 -25.23
CA ASP A 49 -24.60 5.59 -25.95
C ASP A 49 -23.93 5.68 -27.32
N ASP A 50 -24.13 6.79 -28.03
CA ASP A 50 -23.52 7.08 -29.34
C ASP A 50 -22.04 7.49 -29.23
N GLU A 51 -21.57 7.83 -28.04
CA GLU A 51 -20.17 8.18 -27.77
C GLU A 51 -19.31 6.98 -27.34
N LEU A 52 -19.91 5.83 -27.02
CA LEU A 52 -19.21 4.65 -26.51
C LEU A 52 -18.13 4.14 -27.46
N ALA A 53 -18.37 4.18 -28.76
CA ALA A 53 -17.39 3.80 -29.78
C ALA A 53 -16.14 4.70 -29.75
N ALA A 54 -16.34 6.01 -29.61
CA ALA A 54 -15.27 6.99 -29.52
C ALA A 54 -14.49 6.86 -28.20
N TYR A 55 -15.20 6.59 -27.10
CA TYR A 55 -14.61 6.29 -25.79
C TYR A 55 -13.69 5.06 -25.88
N ALA A 56 -14.17 3.96 -26.48
CA ALA A 56 -13.41 2.72 -26.65
C ALA A 56 -12.09 2.98 -27.40
N LYS A 57 -12.18 3.69 -28.53
CA LYS A 57 -11.01 4.04 -29.36
C LYS A 57 -9.98 4.89 -28.63
N ARG A 58 -10.42 5.80 -27.76
CA ARG A 58 -9.55 6.71 -26.99
C ARG A 58 -8.82 6.00 -25.85
N HIS A 59 -9.54 5.17 -25.09
CA HIS A 59 -9.04 4.64 -23.81
C HIS A 59 -8.54 3.21 -23.88
N GLN A 60 -8.89 2.47 -24.95
CA GLN A 60 -8.47 1.08 -25.16
C GLN A 60 -7.97 0.86 -26.60
N PRO A 61 -6.96 1.64 -27.06
CA PRO A 61 -6.45 1.50 -28.42
C PRO A 61 -5.91 0.08 -28.65
N GLY A 62 -6.29 -0.53 -29.77
CA GLY A 62 -5.88 -1.88 -30.13
C GLY A 62 -6.65 -3.01 -29.45
N ARG A 63 -7.66 -2.72 -28.63
CA ARG A 63 -8.61 -3.73 -28.14
C ARG A 63 -9.96 -3.56 -28.83
N ALA A 64 -10.48 -4.66 -29.37
CA ALA A 64 -11.87 -4.72 -29.80
C ALA A 64 -12.74 -4.82 -28.55
N VAL A 65 -13.26 -3.70 -28.07
CA VAL A 65 -14.22 -3.65 -26.98
C VAL A 65 -15.59 -3.45 -27.60
N ASP A 66 -16.49 -4.37 -27.33
CA ASP A 66 -17.88 -4.28 -27.79
C ASP A 66 -18.60 -3.11 -27.09
N GLU A 67 -19.36 -2.33 -27.86
CA GLU A 67 -20.17 -1.21 -27.34
C GLU A 67 -21.20 -1.69 -26.32
N ALA A 68 -21.77 -2.88 -26.53
CA ALA A 68 -22.73 -3.45 -25.59
C ALA A 68 -22.07 -3.78 -24.23
N ALA A 69 -20.79 -4.20 -24.23
CA ALA A 69 -20.03 -4.44 -23.02
C ALA A 69 -19.74 -3.13 -22.26
N LEU A 70 -19.39 -2.05 -22.96
CA LEU A 70 -19.19 -0.73 -22.35
C LEU A 70 -20.48 -0.17 -21.76
N ARG A 71 -21.60 -0.30 -22.49
CA ARG A 71 -22.93 0.07 -21.98
C ARG A 71 -23.26 -0.71 -20.70
N ALA A 72 -23.07 -2.04 -20.72
CA ALA A 72 -23.31 -2.88 -19.56
C ALA A 72 -22.44 -2.49 -18.35
N ALA A 73 -21.16 -2.18 -18.58
CA ALA A 73 -20.27 -1.70 -17.53
C ALA A 73 -20.74 -0.36 -16.94
N ARG A 74 -21.15 0.59 -17.79
CA ARG A 74 -21.69 1.90 -17.36
C ARG A 74 -22.94 1.73 -16.50
N GLU A 75 -23.92 0.96 -16.95
CA GLU A 75 -25.15 0.69 -16.20
C GLU A 75 -24.86 0.03 -14.85
N MET A 76 -23.92 -0.91 -14.80
CA MET A 76 -23.53 -1.56 -13.56
C MET A 76 -22.92 -0.58 -12.56
N ILE A 77 -22.01 0.29 -13.00
CA ILE A 77 -21.40 1.31 -12.13
C ILE A 77 -22.47 2.26 -11.58
N LEU A 78 -23.46 2.64 -12.40
CA LEU A 78 -24.59 3.45 -11.95
C LEU A 78 -25.45 2.74 -10.92
N VAL A 79 -25.72 1.44 -11.10
CA VAL A 79 -26.45 0.62 -10.11
C VAL A 79 -25.67 0.56 -8.79
N LEU A 80 -24.36 0.31 -8.85
CA LEU A 80 -23.50 0.30 -7.66
C LEU A 80 -23.51 1.66 -6.96
N GLY A 81 -23.45 2.77 -7.70
CA GLY A 81 -23.57 4.11 -7.15
C GLY A 81 -24.89 4.39 -6.44
N ARG A 82 -26.01 3.80 -6.94
CA ARG A 82 -27.32 3.91 -6.28
C ARG A 82 -27.38 3.07 -5.00
N VAL A 83 -26.82 1.86 -5.02
CA VAL A 83 -26.81 0.92 -3.89
C VAL A 83 -25.94 1.44 -2.75
N LEU A 84 -24.77 2.00 -3.08
CA LEU A 84 -23.85 2.56 -2.08
C LEU A 84 -24.44 3.78 -1.35
N GLY A 85 -25.42 4.45 -1.98
CA GLY A 85 -26.01 5.68 -1.46
C GLY A 85 -24.96 6.77 -1.19
N PRO A 86 -25.38 7.92 -0.65
CA PRO A 86 -24.46 8.95 -0.19
C PRO A 86 -23.77 8.58 1.15
N ASP A 87 -24.38 7.71 1.95
CA ASP A 87 -23.96 7.43 3.33
C ASP A 87 -23.06 6.17 3.45
N GLY A 88 -22.84 5.44 2.35
CA GLY A 88 -21.77 4.44 2.22
C GLY A 88 -21.79 3.28 3.22
N SER A 89 -22.91 3.02 3.89
CA SER A 89 -22.97 2.04 4.97
C SER A 89 -24.30 1.31 5.01
N THR A 90 -24.37 0.18 4.30
CA THR A 90 -25.21 -0.95 4.70
C THR A 90 -24.44 -2.24 4.50
N ALA A 91 -24.55 -3.19 5.44
CA ALA A 91 -23.92 -4.51 5.33
C ALA A 91 -24.34 -5.27 4.06
N ASP A 92 -25.50 -4.90 3.49
CA ASP A 92 -26.07 -5.45 2.26
C ASP A 92 -25.32 -5.01 0.98
N VAL A 93 -24.44 -4.00 1.07
CA VAL A 93 -23.66 -3.49 -0.09
C VAL A 93 -22.71 -4.54 -0.63
N ASN A 94 -22.07 -5.32 0.24
CA ASN A 94 -21.08 -6.31 -0.19
C ASN A 94 -21.73 -7.46 -0.95
N ASP A 95 -22.90 -7.91 -0.50
CA ASP A 95 -23.66 -8.96 -1.18
C ASP A 95 -24.13 -8.48 -2.58
N VAL A 96 -24.61 -7.24 -2.67
CA VAL A 96 -25.01 -6.65 -3.97
C VAL A 96 -23.80 -6.42 -4.89
N LEU A 97 -22.64 -6.04 -4.33
CA LEU A 97 -21.39 -5.93 -5.10
C LEU A 97 -20.92 -7.29 -5.62
N ASP A 98 -21.00 -8.33 -4.79
CA ASP A 98 -20.63 -9.69 -5.19
C ASP A 98 -21.58 -10.27 -6.23
N ASP A 99 -22.88 -10.01 -6.12
CA ASP A 99 -23.87 -10.38 -7.13
C ASP A 99 -23.65 -9.63 -8.45
N ALA A 100 -23.39 -8.32 -8.40
CA ALA A 100 -23.05 -7.52 -9.57
C ALA A 100 -21.76 -8.02 -10.24
N ARG A 101 -20.74 -8.35 -9.43
CA ARG A 101 -19.48 -8.95 -9.89
C ARG A 101 -19.71 -10.30 -10.55
N ARG A 102 -20.52 -11.17 -9.96
CA ARG A 102 -20.86 -12.49 -10.53
C ARG A 102 -21.58 -12.33 -11.88
N ALA A 103 -22.58 -11.45 -11.94
CA ALA A 103 -23.30 -11.15 -13.18
C ALA A 103 -22.38 -10.58 -14.29
N LEU A 104 -21.39 -9.76 -13.92
CA LEU A 104 -20.38 -9.27 -14.87
C LEU A 104 -19.53 -10.41 -15.41
N LEU A 105 -19.02 -11.29 -14.54
CA LEU A 105 -18.19 -12.42 -14.94
C LEU A 105 -18.94 -13.37 -15.87
N ASP A 106 -20.22 -13.62 -15.60
CA ASP A 106 -21.08 -14.45 -16.45
C ASP A 106 -21.27 -13.81 -17.83
N ARG A 107 -21.54 -12.49 -17.89
CA ARG A 107 -21.66 -11.77 -19.17
C ARG A 107 -20.34 -11.72 -19.95
N LEU A 108 -19.21 -11.57 -19.27
CA LEU A 108 -17.89 -11.62 -19.90
C LEU A 108 -17.59 -13.02 -20.44
N ALA A 109 -17.98 -14.07 -19.71
CA ALA A 109 -17.86 -15.45 -20.17
C ALA A 109 -18.74 -15.71 -21.39
N ASP A 110 -19.97 -15.19 -21.42
CA ASP A 110 -20.86 -15.31 -22.58
C ASP A 110 -20.35 -14.50 -23.79
N ALA A 111 -19.84 -13.29 -23.58
CA ALA A 111 -19.19 -12.50 -24.63
C ALA A 111 -17.93 -13.21 -25.17
N ALA A 112 -17.17 -13.90 -24.32
CA ALA A 112 -16.03 -14.70 -24.74
C ALA A 112 -16.44 -15.90 -25.60
N LYS A 113 -17.62 -16.50 -25.35
CA LYS A 113 -18.17 -17.58 -26.19
C LYS A 113 -18.65 -17.10 -27.55
N THR A 114 -19.14 -15.85 -27.65
CA THR A 114 -19.64 -15.28 -28.91
C THR A 114 -18.55 -14.63 -29.76
N MET A 115 -17.40 -14.28 -29.17
CA MET A 115 -16.27 -13.79 -29.94
C MET A 115 -15.70 -14.90 -30.84
N PRO A 116 -15.51 -14.63 -32.16
CA PRO A 116 -14.81 -15.56 -33.02
C PRO A 116 -13.40 -15.79 -32.47
N PRO A 117 -12.89 -17.04 -32.52
CA PRO A 117 -11.54 -17.34 -32.05
C PRO A 117 -10.57 -16.37 -32.75
N PRO A 118 -9.62 -15.76 -32.02
CA PRO A 118 -8.70 -14.80 -32.60
C PRO A 118 -8.01 -15.47 -33.80
N PRO A 119 -7.96 -14.80 -34.97
CA PRO A 119 -7.31 -15.37 -36.14
C PRO A 119 -5.87 -15.71 -35.74
N ASN A 120 -5.51 -16.99 -35.91
CA ASN A 120 -4.21 -17.61 -35.62
C ASN A 120 -3.18 -16.60 -35.15
N ARG A 121 -3.05 -16.47 -33.83
CA ARG A 121 -1.91 -15.78 -33.23
C ARG A 121 -0.71 -16.63 -33.59
N GLU A 122 -0.02 -16.25 -34.67
CA GLU A 122 1.26 -16.81 -35.05
C GLU A 122 2.10 -16.93 -33.78
N VAL A 123 2.67 -18.11 -33.60
CA VAL A 123 3.48 -18.54 -32.47
C VAL A 123 4.71 -17.64 -32.40
N LEU A 124 4.54 -16.44 -31.84
CA LEU A 124 5.65 -15.67 -31.30
C LEU A 124 6.05 -16.38 -30.01
N SER A 125 7.22 -17.00 -30.06
CA SER A 125 7.84 -17.73 -28.96
C SER A 125 7.69 -16.99 -27.63
N PRO A 126 7.37 -17.69 -26.53
CA PRO A 126 7.23 -17.09 -25.22
C PRO A 126 8.63 -16.78 -24.68
N THR A 127 9.11 -15.55 -24.89
CA THR A 127 10.34 -15.08 -24.24
C THR A 127 10.09 -13.71 -23.61
N ASP A 128 10.42 -13.64 -22.32
CA ASP A 128 10.71 -12.42 -21.54
C ASP A 128 9.60 -11.57 -20.92
N VAL A 129 8.32 -11.97 -20.94
CA VAL A 129 7.32 -11.32 -20.07
C VAL A 129 7.05 -12.20 -18.86
N PRO A 130 7.49 -11.80 -17.63
CA PRO A 130 7.15 -12.56 -16.43
C PRO A 130 5.62 -12.61 -16.29
N PRO A 131 5.04 -13.79 -16.03
CA PRO A 131 3.59 -13.94 -15.91
C PRO A 131 3.02 -13.03 -14.81
N GLN A 132 1.87 -12.41 -15.10
CA GLN A 132 1.27 -11.35 -14.27
C GLN A 132 0.89 -11.82 -12.85
N TRP A 133 0.76 -13.12 -12.62
CA TRP A 133 0.49 -13.71 -11.30
C TRP A 133 1.70 -13.71 -10.36
N LEU A 134 2.90 -13.32 -10.84
CA LEU A 134 4.07 -13.12 -9.99
C LEU A 134 3.91 -11.94 -9.02
N ASN A 135 2.90 -11.07 -9.20
CA ASN A 135 2.67 -9.94 -8.31
C ASN A 135 2.39 -10.42 -6.86
N PRO A 136 3.27 -10.11 -5.88
CA PRO A 136 3.10 -10.55 -4.49
C PRO A 136 1.85 -9.96 -3.82
N ALA A 137 1.22 -8.94 -4.42
CA ALA A 137 -0.04 -8.37 -3.96
C ALA A 137 -1.29 -9.13 -4.45
N ALA A 138 -1.14 -10.07 -5.38
CA ALA A 138 -2.26 -10.85 -5.94
C ALA A 138 -2.59 -12.12 -5.12
N TRP A 139 -1.81 -12.41 -4.09
CA TRP A 139 -2.05 -13.53 -3.21
C TRP A 139 -3.23 -13.23 -2.28
N PRO A 140 -4.17 -14.18 -2.09
CA PRO A 140 -5.26 -14.00 -1.14
C PRO A 140 -4.66 -13.91 0.27
N VAL A 141 -4.59 -12.69 0.79
CA VAL A 141 -4.30 -12.43 2.19
C VAL A 141 -5.55 -12.83 2.94
N GLU A 142 -5.54 -14.00 3.61
CA GLU A 142 -6.59 -14.29 4.59
C GLU A 142 -6.55 -13.21 5.68
N PRO A 143 -7.70 -12.62 6.04
CA PRO A 143 -7.80 -11.65 7.12
C PRO A 143 -7.78 -12.38 8.46
N ASP A 144 -6.69 -13.06 8.80
CA ASP A 144 -6.56 -13.64 10.14
C ASP A 144 -5.10 -13.68 10.62
N ALA A 145 -4.73 -12.54 11.22
CA ALA A 145 -3.92 -12.41 12.41
C ALA A 145 -3.56 -10.92 12.52
N THR A 146 -4.34 -10.19 13.32
CA THR A 146 -3.88 -8.92 13.86
C THR A 146 -2.63 -9.21 14.70
N PHE A 147 -1.46 -9.17 14.07
CA PHE A 147 -0.21 -9.08 14.81
C PHE A 147 -0.17 -7.68 15.41
N THR A 148 -0.71 -7.57 16.62
CA THR A 148 -0.35 -6.50 17.53
C THR A 148 1.17 -6.54 17.66
N ILE A 149 1.83 -5.51 17.13
CA ILE A 149 3.22 -5.22 17.49
C ILE A 149 3.18 -4.97 18.99
N ILE A 150 3.54 -5.98 19.79
CA ILE A 150 3.85 -5.77 21.20
C ILE A 150 5.12 -4.92 21.18
N ALA A 151 4.92 -3.62 21.33
CA ALA A 151 5.95 -2.71 21.79
C ALA A 151 6.45 -3.26 23.13
N ALA A 152 7.73 -3.57 23.20
CA ALA A 152 8.39 -3.78 24.47
C ALA A 152 8.27 -2.50 25.31
N ALA A 153 7.41 -2.53 26.33
CA ALA A 153 7.65 -1.78 27.56
C ALA A 153 8.99 -2.29 28.14
N GLU A 154 9.89 -1.49 28.70
CA GLU A 154 9.71 -0.51 29.77
C GLU A 154 10.75 0.63 29.61
N ARG A 155 10.50 1.90 29.95
CA ARG A 155 10.20 2.42 31.30
C ARG A 155 9.45 3.77 31.25
N PRO A 156 8.70 4.12 32.30
CA PRO A 156 7.92 5.36 32.37
C PRO A 156 8.83 6.58 32.57
N PHE A 157 8.81 7.49 31.61
CA PHE A 157 9.30 8.85 31.81
C PHE A 157 8.20 9.67 32.49
N GLN A 158 8.45 10.09 33.72
CA GLN A 158 7.57 11.04 34.42
C GLN A 158 7.77 12.45 33.84
N PRO A 159 6.70 13.19 33.49
CA PRO A 159 6.82 14.61 33.22
C PRO A 159 6.67 15.39 34.53
N ALA A 160 7.78 15.87 35.08
CA ALA A 160 7.76 16.99 36.00
C ALA A 160 7.87 18.29 35.17
N LEU A 161 6.74 18.91 34.86
CA LEU A 161 6.72 20.36 34.65
C LEU A 161 6.70 21.03 36.03
N PRO A 162 7.55 22.03 36.25
CA PRO A 162 6.97 23.31 36.61
C PRO A 162 7.67 24.51 35.92
N PHE A 163 6.82 25.39 35.40
CA PHE A 163 6.92 26.85 35.42
C PHE A 163 8.24 27.56 35.04
N GLY A 164 8.13 28.34 33.97
CA GLY A 164 8.43 29.77 34.02
C GLY A 164 9.84 30.19 33.61
N ARG A 165 9.98 30.62 32.35
CA ARG A 165 10.97 31.65 32.01
C ARG A 165 10.35 32.74 31.14
N THR A 166 9.97 33.79 31.85
CA THR A 166 9.70 35.16 31.45
C THR A 166 10.79 35.71 30.52
N LEU A 167 10.36 36.32 29.41
CA LEU A 167 11.15 37.24 28.59
C LEU A 167 11.42 38.54 29.36
N ALA A 168 12.68 38.94 29.51
CA ALA A 168 13.08 40.31 29.87
C ALA A 168 14.60 40.56 29.63
N PRO A 169 15.03 41.82 29.47
CA PRO A 169 16.03 42.29 28.48
C PRO A 169 17.47 42.43 29.04
N PRO A 170 18.47 42.84 28.22
CA PRO A 170 19.85 42.96 28.66
C PRO A 170 20.11 44.27 29.44
N PRO A 171 21.03 44.25 30.42
CA PRO A 171 21.70 45.46 30.87
C PRO A 171 23.23 45.42 30.65
N LEU A 172 23.67 46.43 29.92
CA LEU A 172 24.81 47.35 30.09
C LEU A 172 25.97 47.00 31.05
N LEU A 173 27.15 47.28 30.51
CA LEU A 173 28.48 47.33 31.13
C LEU A 173 28.62 48.27 32.36
N SER A 174 29.62 47.87 33.18
CA SER A 174 30.48 48.64 34.11
C SER A 174 29.96 48.88 35.55
N PRO A 175 30.82 49.09 36.59
CA PRO A 175 32.30 48.99 36.71
C PRO A 175 32.82 48.18 37.95
N ASP A 176 34.14 47.90 38.02
CA ASP A 176 34.94 47.54 39.24
C ASP A 176 34.83 48.64 40.35
N PRO A 177 35.25 48.49 41.65
CA PRO A 177 36.26 47.60 42.32
C PRO A 177 35.80 47.15 43.76
N PRO A 178 36.61 46.83 44.82
CA PRO A 178 38.06 46.63 44.98
C PRO A 178 38.52 45.34 45.71
N VAL A 179 39.83 45.08 45.52
CA VAL A 179 40.83 44.41 46.37
C VAL A 179 40.38 43.94 47.76
N ASN A 180 40.56 42.64 48.02
CA ASN A 180 40.93 42.12 49.33
C ASN A 180 41.92 40.97 49.17
N ASP A 181 43.16 41.24 49.59
CA ASP A 181 44.21 40.27 49.89
C ASP A 181 43.84 39.50 51.16
N ALA A 182 43.75 38.17 51.11
CA ALA A 182 44.11 37.29 52.23
C ALA A 182 44.08 35.80 51.83
N ASP A 183 45.24 35.19 52.07
CA ASP A 183 45.59 33.78 52.25
C ASP A 183 45.75 32.80 51.07
N PRO A 184 46.97 32.22 50.94
CA PRO A 184 47.25 31.00 50.19
C PRO A 184 47.03 29.74 51.05
N ASP A 185 47.14 28.60 50.38
CA ASP A 185 47.01 27.24 50.88
C ASP A 185 45.57 26.71 51.00
N THR A 186 45.23 25.80 50.09
CA THR A 186 45.17 24.34 50.34
C THR A 186 44.13 23.71 49.40
N SER A 187 44.54 22.62 48.73
CA SER A 187 43.68 21.60 48.13
C SER A 187 43.05 21.89 46.76
N ILE A 188 43.91 21.76 45.74
CA ILE A 188 43.54 21.24 44.42
C ILE A 188 42.80 19.91 44.62
N THR A 189 41.49 19.92 44.42
CA THR A 189 40.72 18.69 44.24
C THR A 189 40.48 18.55 42.74
N LEU A 190 41.15 17.57 42.11
CA LEU A 190 40.92 17.19 40.72
C LEU A 190 39.44 16.84 40.55
N SER A 191 38.66 17.76 39.98
CA SER A 191 37.47 17.39 39.25
C SER A 191 37.92 16.54 38.09
N THR A 192 37.77 15.22 38.24
CA THR A 192 37.92 14.26 37.17
C THR A 192 36.79 14.55 36.20
N GLU A 193 37.08 15.43 35.26
CA GLU A 193 36.38 15.64 34.01
C GLU A 193 36.28 14.25 33.37
N ILE A 194 35.10 13.65 33.50
CA ILE A 194 34.78 12.40 32.82
C ILE A 194 34.79 12.76 31.35
N ASP A 195 35.96 12.49 30.75
CA ASP A 195 36.22 12.28 29.35
C ASP A 195 35.09 11.40 28.80
N ARG A 196 34.02 12.05 28.35
CA ARG A 196 32.97 11.41 27.58
C ARG A 196 33.60 11.27 26.20
N PRO A 197 34.01 10.05 25.78
CA PRO A 197 34.53 9.88 24.43
C PRO A 197 33.50 10.44 23.46
N PRO A 198 33.91 11.18 22.42
CA PRO A 198 32.98 11.68 21.42
C PRO A 198 32.18 10.47 20.94
N SER A 199 30.87 10.45 21.22
CA SER A 199 29.99 9.43 20.65
C SER A 199 30.23 9.47 19.15
N PRO A 200 30.85 8.44 18.54
CA PRO A 200 31.03 8.44 17.11
C PRO A 200 29.62 8.50 16.54
N ALA A 201 29.32 9.58 15.82
CA ALA A 201 28.09 9.69 15.05
C ALA A 201 28.07 8.46 14.14
N LEU A 202 27.31 7.44 14.53
CA LEU A 202 27.18 6.19 13.78
C LEU A 202 26.66 6.58 12.40
N PRO A 203 27.47 6.43 11.34
CA PRO A 203 27.04 6.76 10.00
C PRO A 203 26.00 5.72 9.62
N PHE A 204 24.73 6.12 9.66
CA PHE A 204 23.60 5.48 9.00
C PHE A 204 23.74 3.95 8.93
N ALA A 205 23.53 3.27 10.06
CA ALA A 205 23.31 1.83 10.00
C ALA A 205 22.21 1.61 8.94
N PRO A 206 22.49 0.86 7.86
CA PRO A 206 21.54 0.68 6.79
C PRO A 206 20.25 0.17 7.42
N ALA A 207 19.16 0.91 7.22
CA ALA A 207 17.86 0.51 7.74
C ALA A 207 17.60 -0.91 7.25
N ALA A 208 17.58 -1.86 8.18
CA ALA A 208 17.38 -3.26 7.85
C ALA A 208 16.08 -3.34 7.03
N PRO A 209 16.11 -3.91 5.81
CA PRO A 209 14.94 -3.99 4.97
C PRO A 209 13.82 -4.67 5.77
N PRO A 210 12.58 -4.17 5.69
CA PRO A 210 11.46 -4.75 6.42
C PRO A 210 11.39 -6.24 6.07
N PRO A 211 11.44 -7.15 7.05
CA PRO A 211 11.49 -8.58 6.76
C PRO A 211 10.20 -8.95 6.03
N LEU A 212 10.35 -9.68 4.92
CA LEU A 212 9.22 -10.31 4.23
C LEU A 212 8.37 -11.05 5.26
N THR A 213 7.05 -11.12 5.05
CA THR A 213 6.21 -11.97 5.89
C THR A 213 6.52 -13.44 5.60
N LEU A 214 6.19 -14.36 6.53
CA LEU A 214 6.40 -15.80 6.30
C LEU A 214 5.70 -16.28 5.01
N HIS A 215 4.52 -15.72 4.74
CA HIS A 215 3.73 -16.01 3.54
C HIS A 215 4.46 -15.56 2.27
N GLN A 216 5.00 -14.34 2.27
CA GLN A 216 5.80 -13.83 1.15
C GLN A 216 7.08 -14.64 0.95
N TYR A 217 7.75 -15.05 2.04
CA TYR A 217 8.93 -15.90 1.95
C TYR A 217 8.61 -17.28 1.34
N ALA A 218 7.50 -17.90 1.74
CA ALA A 218 7.05 -19.16 1.14
C ALA A 218 6.77 -19.01 -0.37
N GLY A 219 6.11 -17.92 -0.77
CA GLY A 219 5.86 -17.61 -2.18
C GLY A 219 7.12 -17.40 -3.00
N LEU A 220 8.07 -16.63 -2.46
CA LEU A 220 9.38 -16.42 -3.06
C LEU A 220 10.11 -17.75 -3.29
N VAL A 221 10.18 -18.62 -2.29
CA VAL A 221 10.85 -19.93 -2.40
C VAL A 221 10.21 -20.79 -3.49
N VAL A 222 8.88 -20.88 -3.51
CA VAL A 222 8.16 -21.72 -4.48
C VAL A 222 8.26 -21.16 -5.89
N ALA A 223 8.16 -19.83 -6.06
CA ALA A 223 8.29 -19.20 -7.37
C ALA A 223 9.67 -19.47 -7.98
N CYS A 224 10.76 -19.37 -7.20
CA CYS A 224 12.10 -19.70 -7.65
C CYS A 224 12.27 -21.19 -8.01
N GLU A 225 11.58 -22.09 -7.30
CA GLU A 225 11.64 -23.53 -7.55
C GLU A 225 10.89 -23.93 -8.84
N LEU A 226 9.72 -23.34 -9.08
CA LEU A 226 8.90 -23.66 -10.26
C LEU A 226 9.39 -22.95 -11.54
N TYR A 227 10.01 -21.77 -11.40
CA TYR A 227 10.37 -20.90 -12.52
C TYR A 227 11.83 -20.43 -12.43
N PRO A 228 12.82 -21.34 -12.58
CA PRO A 228 14.23 -21.02 -12.38
C PRO A 228 14.75 -19.98 -13.38
N SER A 229 14.19 -19.92 -14.60
CA SER A 229 14.53 -18.91 -15.62
C SER A 229 14.14 -17.48 -15.21
N TYR A 230 13.23 -17.32 -14.24
CA TYR A 230 12.75 -16.03 -13.76
C TYR A 230 13.21 -15.73 -12.33
N ALA A 231 14.21 -16.46 -11.82
CA ALA A 231 14.66 -16.33 -10.42
C ALA A 231 15.12 -14.91 -10.09
N GLU A 232 15.90 -14.27 -10.95
CA GLU A 232 16.39 -12.90 -10.75
C GLU A 232 15.25 -11.86 -10.74
N SER A 233 14.30 -11.96 -11.68
CA SER A 233 13.13 -11.07 -11.71
C SER A 233 12.23 -11.27 -10.49
N THR A 234 12.06 -12.53 -10.06
CA THR A 234 11.30 -12.88 -8.84
C THR A 234 11.99 -12.30 -7.61
N HIS A 235 13.30 -12.45 -7.48
CA HIS A 235 14.09 -11.85 -6.41
C HIS A 235 13.92 -10.32 -6.31
N ALA A 236 14.00 -9.61 -7.43
CA ALA A 236 13.78 -8.17 -7.46
C ALA A 236 12.37 -7.77 -7.02
N LEU A 237 11.35 -8.53 -7.40
CA LEU A 237 9.95 -8.27 -7.06
C LEU A 237 9.65 -8.40 -5.55
N TYR A 238 10.35 -9.31 -4.87
CA TYR A 238 10.29 -9.47 -3.42
C TYR A 238 11.30 -8.58 -2.66
N GLY A 239 11.97 -7.64 -3.33
CA GLY A 239 12.91 -6.73 -2.70
C GLY A 239 14.24 -7.36 -2.28
N VAL A 240 14.60 -8.53 -2.85
CA VAL A 240 15.87 -9.23 -2.60
C VAL A 240 16.68 -9.40 -3.89
N PRO A 241 17.05 -8.32 -4.59
CA PRO A 241 17.58 -8.37 -5.95
C PRO A 241 18.96 -9.04 -6.07
N THR A 242 19.73 -9.15 -4.98
CA THR A 242 21.09 -9.72 -5.01
C THR A 242 21.12 -11.13 -4.39
N PRO A 243 22.02 -12.01 -4.87
CA PRO A 243 22.18 -13.34 -4.29
C PRO A 243 22.63 -13.28 -2.82
N GLU A 244 23.40 -12.27 -2.42
CA GLU A 244 23.79 -12.05 -1.03
C GLU A 244 22.59 -11.67 -0.16
N ALA A 245 21.69 -10.81 -0.66
CA ALA A 245 20.46 -10.47 0.05
C ALA A 245 19.54 -11.68 0.20
N ARG A 246 19.49 -12.54 -0.83
CA ARG A 246 18.76 -13.81 -0.77
C ARG A 246 19.33 -14.75 0.29
N ALA A 247 20.65 -14.95 0.30
CA ALA A 247 21.32 -15.79 1.29
C ALA A 247 21.12 -15.27 2.72
N ALA A 248 21.19 -13.95 2.93
CA ALA A 248 20.92 -13.33 4.22
C ALA A 248 19.47 -13.54 4.69
N LEU A 249 18.50 -13.45 3.77
CA LEU A 249 17.08 -13.74 4.05
C LEU A 249 16.87 -15.21 4.41
N ASP A 250 17.47 -16.14 3.68
CA ASP A 250 17.37 -17.58 3.96
C ASP A 250 18.02 -17.92 5.32
N ALA A 251 19.16 -17.31 5.65
CA ALA A 251 19.80 -17.47 6.95
C ALA A 251 18.93 -16.91 8.10
N PHE A 252 18.29 -15.76 7.90
CA PHE A 252 17.36 -15.17 8.86
C PHE A 252 16.19 -16.11 9.16
N TRP A 253 15.54 -16.64 8.13
CA TRP A 253 14.41 -17.55 8.30
C TRP A 253 14.82 -18.90 8.89
N SER A 254 15.94 -19.46 8.45
CA SER A 254 16.51 -20.69 9.02
C SER A 254 16.74 -20.57 10.53
N SER A 255 17.31 -19.44 10.97
CA SER A 255 17.49 -19.14 12.40
C SER A 255 16.15 -19.05 13.15
N ARG A 256 15.12 -18.41 12.57
CA ARG A 256 13.79 -18.37 13.19
C ARG A 256 13.12 -19.74 13.26
N PHE A 257 13.23 -20.58 12.23
CA PHE A 257 12.67 -21.92 12.25
C PHE A 257 13.35 -22.84 13.27
N ALA A 258 14.66 -22.67 13.47
CA ALA A 258 15.38 -23.38 14.53
C ALA A 258 14.91 -22.95 15.94
N ALA A 259 14.56 -21.68 16.12
CA ALA A 259 14.06 -21.15 17.39
C ALA A 259 12.58 -21.48 17.66
N ASP A 260 11.76 -21.64 16.61
CA ASP A 260 10.32 -21.86 16.70
C ASP A 260 9.86 -23.00 15.76
N PRO A 261 9.73 -24.23 16.28
CA PRO A 261 9.28 -25.39 15.51
C PRO A 261 7.85 -25.25 14.96
N ALA A 262 6.94 -24.56 15.66
CA ALA A 262 5.57 -24.38 15.20
C ALA A 262 5.53 -23.45 13.97
N LEU A 263 6.40 -22.44 13.95
CA LEU A 263 6.61 -21.60 12.77
C LEU A 263 7.14 -22.41 11.57
N ALA A 264 8.01 -23.38 11.82
CA ALA A 264 8.55 -24.28 10.80
C ALA A 264 7.49 -25.22 10.22
N GLU A 265 6.57 -25.73 11.05
CA GLU A 265 5.41 -26.51 10.57
C GLU A 265 4.51 -25.66 9.68
N ARG A 266 4.15 -24.45 10.14
CA ARG A 266 3.33 -23.51 9.34
C ARG A 266 3.99 -23.12 8.02
N TRP A 267 5.32 -23.03 7.98
CA TRP A 267 6.06 -22.78 6.75
C TRP A 267 5.85 -23.89 5.70
N TRP A 268 5.85 -25.16 6.10
CA TRP A 268 5.62 -26.28 5.19
C TRP A 268 4.21 -26.26 4.59
N GLU A 269 3.20 -25.96 5.40
CA GLU A 269 1.81 -25.81 4.95
C GLU A 269 1.67 -24.66 3.94
N LEU A 270 2.25 -23.50 4.25
CA LEU A 270 2.26 -22.34 3.37
C LEU A 270 2.99 -22.63 2.06
N ARG A 271 4.11 -23.35 2.10
CA ARG A 271 4.85 -23.76 0.90
C ARG A 271 4.03 -24.70 0.02
N ALA A 272 3.29 -25.64 0.62
CA ALA A 272 2.39 -26.54 -0.11
C ALA A 272 1.22 -25.78 -0.76
N ALA A 273 0.59 -24.86 -0.02
CA ALA A 273 -0.49 -24.01 -0.52
C ALA A 273 -0.02 -23.11 -1.67
N ALA A 274 1.13 -22.47 -1.51
CA ALA A 274 1.78 -21.65 -2.53
C ALA A 274 2.04 -22.45 -3.82
N ARG A 275 2.59 -23.67 -3.70
CA ARG A 275 2.81 -24.54 -4.87
C ARG A 275 1.53 -24.87 -5.59
N LYS A 276 0.47 -25.22 -4.85
CA LYS A 276 -0.84 -25.49 -5.44
C LYS A 276 -1.39 -24.27 -6.18
N TYR A 277 -1.28 -23.08 -5.59
CA TYR A 277 -1.72 -21.84 -6.21
C TYR A 277 -1.00 -21.54 -7.54
N PHE A 278 0.33 -21.65 -7.57
CA PHE A 278 1.11 -21.42 -8.79
C PHE A 278 0.78 -22.44 -9.89
N LEU A 279 0.60 -23.72 -9.55
CA LEU A 279 0.22 -24.76 -10.50
C LEU A 279 -1.21 -24.60 -11.05
N GLN A 280 -2.10 -23.91 -10.32
CA GLN A 280 -3.46 -23.63 -10.77
C GLN A 280 -3.55 -22.35 -11.61
N SER A 281 -2.56 -21.47 -11.51
CA SER A 281 -2.57 -20.13 -12.12
C SER A 281 -1.66 -20.00 -13.36
N GLY A 282 -0.80 -21.00 -13.63
CA GLY A 282 0.07 -21.08 -14.80
C GLY A 282 -0.52 -21.96 -15.90
#